data_AF-W7PRU9-F1
#
_entry.id   AF-W7PRU9-F1
#
_cell.length_a   1.000
_cell.length_b   1.000
_cell.length_c   1.000
_cell.angle_alpha   90.00
_cell.angle_beta   90.00
_cell.angle_gamma   90.00
#
_symmetry.space_group_name_H-M   'P 1'
#
loop_
_entity.id
_entity.type
_entity.pdbx_description
1 polymer ?
#
loop_
_entity_poly.entity_id
_entity_poly.type
_entity_poly.pdbx_seq_one_letter_code
_entity_poly.pdbx_strand_id
1 'polypeptide(L)'
;MYLLGTALGALLHQRHWFPLHVSALATPSGAWAFTGESGAGKSTLAAWLHHHCGWPLISDDVAVVKPGEMIPRLHPGPPRLKLWQDALAMLGIGTHGWFVT
;
A
#
# COMPACT_ATOMS: atom_id res chain seq x y z
N MET A 1 0.06 19.31 1.83
CA MET A 1 -0.27 18.90 3.22
C MET A 1 0.98 18.26 3.84
N TYR A 2 1.91 19.06 4.41
CA TYR A 2 3.29 18.60 4.62
C TYR A 2 3.62 18.13 6.05
N LEU A 3 3.07 18.76 7.08
CA LEU A 3 3.45 18.51 8.48
C LEU A 3 3.15 17.08 8.96
N LEU A 4 2.08 16.50 8.43
CA LEU A 4 1.66 15.16 8.81
C LEU A 4 2.54 14.08 8.19
N GLY A 5 2.84 14.19 6.90
CA GLY A 5 3.64 13.18 6.19
C GLY A 5 5.02 13.05 6.81
N THR A 6 5.64 14.18 7.16
CA THR A 6 6.93 14.21 7.85
C THR A 6 6.86 13.69 9.28
N ALA A 7 5.86 14.07 10.07
CA ALA A 7 5.70 13.54 11.44
C ALA A 7 5.44 12.03 11.46
N LEU A 8 4.64 11.52 10.52
CA LEU A 8 4.35 10.09 10.40
C LEU A 8 5.56 9.31 9.89
N GLY A 9 6.29 9.85 8.91
CA GLY A 9 7.55 9.30 8.44
C GLY A 9 8.59 9.22 9.56
N ALA A 10 8.70 10.27 10.38
CA ALA A 10 9.56 10.29 11.56
C ALA A 10 9.15 9.24 12.60
N LEU A 11 7.86 9.07 12.88
CA LEU A 11 7.35 8.05 13.81
C LEU A 11 7.59 6.63 13.30
N LEU A 12 7.42 6.38 12.00
CA LEU A 12 7.73 5.09 11.39
C LEU A 12 9.22 4.80 11.45
N HIS A 13 10.06 5.79 11.13
CA HIS A 13 11.51 5.70 11.29
C HIS A 13 11.92 5.39 12.74
N GLN A 14 11.32 6.04 13.73
CA GLN A 14 11.58 5.78 15.16
C GLN A 14 11.21 4.36 15.59
N ARG A 15 10.23 3.73 14.93
CA ARG A 15 9.83 2.35 15.17
C ARG A 15 10.59 1.34 14.32
N HIS A 16 11.58 1.80 13.55
CA HIS A 16 12.28 1.02 12.52
C HIS A 16 11.34 0.42 11.45
N TRP A 17 10.12 0.94 11.32
CA TRP A 17 9.19 0.52 10.28
C TRP A 17 9.56 1.22 8.98
N PHE A 18 9.62 0.47 7.88
CA PHE A 18 10.08 0.97 6.58
C PHE A 18 8.87 1.34 5.71
N PRO A 19 8.52 2.63 5.58
CA PRO A 19 7.53 3.06 4.60
C PRO A 19 8.11 2.96 3.19
N LEU A 20 7.37 2.33 2.30
CA LEU A 20 7.66 2.19 0.88
C LEU A 20 6.57 2.89 0.08
N HIS A 21 6.97 3.74 -0.87
CA HIS A 21 6.02 4.35 -1.79
C HIS A 21 5.72 3.37 -2.93
N VAL A 22 4.66 2.58 -2.79
CA VAL A 22 4.34 1.48 -3.71
C VAL A 22 2.83 1.28 -3.90
N SER A 23 2.47 0.88 -5.11
CA SER A 23 1.17 0.29 -5.40
C SER A 23 1.29 -1.22 -5.27
N ALA A 24 0.44 -1.87 -4.47
CA ALA A 24 0.56 -3.28 -4.12
C ALA A 24 -0.77 -4.02 -4.20
N LEU A 25 -0.70 -5.29 -4.60
CA LEU A 25 -1.81 -6.22 -4.76
C LEU A 25 -1.54 -7.51 -3.99
N ALA A 26 -2.60 -8.12 -3.47
CA ALA A 26 -2.59 -9.48 -2.96
C ALA A 26 -2.80 -10.46 -4.12
N THR A 27 -1.84 -11.35 -4.32
CA THR A 27 -1.87 -12.40 -5.35
C THR A 27 -1.95 -13.77 -4.67
N PRO A 28 -2.28 -14.86 -5.40
CA PRO A 28 -2.31 -16.20 -4.83
C PRO A 28 -0.98 -16.68 -4.22
N SER A 29 0.14 -16.06 -4.63
CA SER A 29 1.49 -16.41 -4.18
C SER A 29 2.11 -15.37 -3.24
N GLY A 30 1.32 -14.42 -2.70
CA GLY A 30 1.80 -13.41 -1.76
C GLY A 30 1.42 -11.99 -2.15
N ALA A 31 2.32 -11.03 -1.93
CA ALA A 31 2.09 -9.63 -2.29
C ALA A 31 2.97 -9.24 -3.48
N TRP A 32 2.39 -8.55 -4.46
CA TRP A 32 3.13 -7.89 -5.54
C TRP A 32 3.12 -6.39 -5.28
N ALA A 33 4.28 -5.76 -5.33
CA ALA A 33 4.43 -4.32 -5.12
C ALA A 33 5.19 -3.69 -6.29
N PHE A 34 4.67 -2.58 -6.78
CA PHE A 34 5.22 -1.81 -7.89
C PHE A 34 5.80 -0.51 -7.36
N THR A 35 7.07 -0.27 -7.67
CA THR A 35 7.82 0.96 -7.37
C THR A 35 8.32 1.60 -8.66
N GLY A 36 8.68 2.88 -8.60
CA GLY A 36 9.08 3.67 -9.76
C GLY A 36 8.67 5.14 -9.63
N GLU A 37 9.11 5.96 -10.58
CA GLU A 37 8.87 7.40 -10.57
C GLU A 37 7.38 7.77 -10.62
N SER A 38 7.05 8.99 -10.18
CA SER A 38 5.69 9.52 -10.32
C SER A 38 5.30 9.58 -11.80
N GLY A 39 4.08 9.17 -12.13
CA GLY A 39 3.62 9.08 -13.53
C GLY A 39 4.06 7.82 -14.29
N ALA A 40 4.90 6.95 -13.72
CA ALA A 40 5.33 5.70 -14.36
C ALA A 40 4.21 4.64 -14.55
N GLY A 41 2.98 4.93 -14.14
CA GLY A 41 1.82 4.05 -14.36
C GLY A 41 1.61 2.94 -13.32
N LYS A 42 2.28 2.99 -12.16
CA LYS A 42 2.17 1.97 -11.09
C LYS A 42 0.73 1.74 -10.62
N SER A 43 0.02 2.83 -10.32
CA SER A 43 -1.38 2.83 -9.90
C SER A 43 -2.29 2.30 -11.00
N THR A 44 -2.02 2.68 -12.26
CA THR A 44 -2.77 2.21 -13.43
C THR A 44 -2.60 0.72 -13.65
N LEU A 45 -1.38 0.20 -13.52
CA LEU A 45 -1.09 -1.23 -13.63
C LEU A 45 -1.76 -2.01 -12.49
N ALA A 46 -1.68 -1.49 -11.27
CA ALA A 46 -2.30 -2.13 -10.11
C ALA A 46 -3.83 -2.19 -10.25
N ALA A 47 -4.46 -1.10 -10.71
CA ALA A 47 -5.89 -1.05 -11.00
C ALA A 47 -6.29 -2.00 -12.15
N TRP A 48 -5.49 -2.07 -13.21
CA TRP A 48 -5.73 -2.98 -14.33
C TRP A 48 -5.70 -4.44 -13.90
N LEU A 49 -4.69 -4.84 -13.11
CA LEU A 49 -4.56 -6.19 -12.55
C LEU A 49 -5.68 -6.50 -11.55
N HIS A 50 -6.06 -5.54 -10.71
CA HIS A 50 -7.22 -5.70 -9.82
C HIS A 50 -8.48 -6.03 -10.63
N HIS A 51 -8.75 -5.26 -11.68
CA HIS A 51 -9.94 -5.43 -12.51
C HIS A 51 -9.92 -6.72 -13.35
N HIS A 52 -8.77 -7.06 -13.95
CA HIS A 52 -8.67 -8.20 -14.88
C HIS A 52 -8.39 -9.54 -14.19
N CYS A 53 -7.67 -9.53 -13.07
CA CYS A 53 -7.30 -10.74 -12.33
C CYS A 53 -8.11 -10.93 -11.03
N GLY A 54 -8.90 -9.93 -10.62
CA GLY A 54 -9.67 -9.95 -9.37
C GLY A 54 -8.80 -9.84 -8.11
N TRP A 55 -7.53 -9.44 -8.26
CA TRP A 55 -6.56 -9.40 -7.15
C TRP A 55 -6.84 -8.21 -6.22
N PRO A 56 -7.01 -8.41 -4.91
CA PRO A 56 -7.29 -7.30 -3.99
C PRO A 56 -6.15 -6.28 -3.93
N LEU A 57 -6.50 -4.99 -3.91
CA LEU A 57 -5.55 -3.90 -3.68
C LEU A 57 -5.17 -3.81 -2.20
N ILE A 58 -3.86 -3.79 -1.91
CA ILE A 58 -3.29 -3.64 -0.56
C ILE A 58 -2.95 -2.17 -0.28
N SER A 59 -2.34 -1.47 -1.23
CA SER A 59 -1.96 -0.06 -1.14
C SER A 59 -1.79 0.53 -2.55
N ASP A 60 -1.91 1.84 -2.72
CA ASP A 60 -1.49 2.56 -3.93
C ASP A 60 -0.37 3.58 -3.66
N ASP A 61 -0.19 3.99 -2.40
CA ASP A 61 0.68 5.11 -2.07
C ASP A 61 1.74 4.72 -1.05
N VAL A 62 1.36 4.26 0.14
CA VAL A 62 2.32 3.91 1.18
C VAL A 62 2.01 2.55 1.79
N ALA A 63 2.96 1.65 1.69
CA ALA A 63 2.97 0.38 2.39
C ALA A 63 4.13 0.32 3.38
N VAL A 64 4.00 -0.46 4.45
CA VAL A 64 4.98 -0.53 5.53
C VAL A 64 5.48 -1.95 5.69
N VAL A 65 6.80 -2.11 5.74
CA VAL A 65 7.44 -3.37 6.12
C VAL A 65 7.98 -3.23 7.55
N LYS A 66 7.65 -4.20 8.40
CA LYS A 66 8.11 -4.22 9.80
C LYS A 66 9.33 -5.14 9.93
N PRO A 67 10.44 -4.68 10.54
CA PRO A 67 11.58 -5.54 10.80
C PRO A 67 11.26 -6.53 11.92
N GLY A 68 11.92 -7.70 11.88
CA GLY A 68 11.80 -8.74 12.91
C GLY A 68 10.64 -9.72 12.73
N GLU A 69 9.81 -9.56 11.70
CA GLU A 69 8.86 -10.60 11.29
C GLU A 69 9.62 -11.74 10.58
N MET A 70 9.34 -13.00 10.95
CA MET A 70 9.99 -14.18 10.36
C MET A 70 9.73 -14.28 8.84
N ILE A 71 8.56 -13.81 8.41
CA ILE A 71 8.17 -13.65 7.02
C ILE A 71 7.89 -12.16 6.80
N PRO A 72 8.57 -11.49 5.85
CA PRO A 72 8.34 -10.07 5.61
C PRO A 72 6.93 -9.86 5.03
N ARG A 73 6.09 -9.11 5.75
CA ARG A 73 4.73 -8.77 5.31
C ARG A 73 4.63 -7.31 4.90
N LEU A 74 3.77 -7.07 3.93
CA LEU A 74 3.42 -5.73 3.49
C LEU A 74 2.16 -5.28 4.24
N HIS A 75 2.30 -4.28 5.11
CA HIS A 75 1.19 -3.71 5.87
C HIS A 75 0.69 -2.43 5.20
N PRO A 76 -0.63 -2.18 5.13
CA PRO A 76 -1.13 -0.88 4.69
C PRO A 76 -0.63 0.24 5.62
N GLY A 77 -0.32 1.41 5.06
CA GLY A 77 0.14 2.56 5.83
C GLY A 77 -0.89 3.09 6.84
N PRO A 78 -0.49 3.98 7.77
CA PRO A 78 -1.39 4.47 8.82
C PRO A 78 -2.65 5.16 8.26
N PRO A 79 -3.80 5.08 8.94
CA PRO A 79 -5.14 5.43 8.43
C PRO A 79 -5.39 6.89 8.01
N ARG A 80 -4.38 7.77 8.00
CA ARG A 80 -4.44 9.06 7.28
C ARG A 80 -4.19 8.93 5.77
N LEU A 81 -3.85 7.73 5.31
CA LEU A 81 -4.05 7.25 3.94
C LEU A 81 -5.54 6.97 3.61
N LYS A 82 -6.49 7.46 4.42
CA LYS A 82 -7.94 7.36 4.14
C LYS A 82 -8.38 8.04 2.85
N LEU A 83 -7.58 8.98 2.32
CA LEU A 83 -7.82 9.52 0.98
C LEU A 83 -7.83 8.41 -0.09
N TRP A 84 -7.04 7.36 0.10
CA TRP A 84 -7.04 6.20 -0.78
C TRP A 84 -8.27 5.32 -0.56
N GLN A 85 -8.73 5.12 0.67
CA GLN A 85 -10.02 4.45 0.91
C GLN A 85 -11.19 5.23 0.28
N ASP A 86 -11.17 6.56 0.35
CA ASP A 86 -12.17 7.44 -0.27
C ASP A 86 -12.07 7.40 -1.80
N ALA A 87 -10.85 7.41 -2.36
CA ALA A 87 -10.61 7.28 -3.80
C ALA A 87 -11.00 5.88 -4.33
N LEU A 88 -10.68 4.83 -3.58
CA LEU A 88 -11.08 3.46 -3.89
C LEU A 88 -12.59 3.27 -3.76
N ALA A 89 -13.23 3.88 -2.75
CA ALA A 89 -14.67 3.89 -2.61
C ALA A 89 -15.34 4.61 -3.79
N MET A 90 -14.75 5.73 -4.25
CA MET A 90 -15.18 6.38 -5.50
C MET A 90 -14.98 5.52 -6.74
N LEU A 91 -13.96 4.65 -6.75
CA LEU A 91 -13.70 3.68 -7.82
C LEU A 91 -14.46 2.36 -7.66
N GLY A 92 -15.26 2.18 -6.60
CA GLY A 92 -16.01 0.95 -6.33
C GLY A 92 -15.16 -0.23 -5.85
N ILE A 93 -13.94 0.01 -5.38
CA ILE A 93 -12.98 -1.01 -4.97
C ILE A 93 -13.06 -1.23 -3.45
N GLY A 94 -13.51 -2.41 -3.03
CA GLY A 94 -13.63 -2.76 -1.62
C GLY A 94 -12.27 -2.99 -0.93
N THR A 95 -11.98 -2.25 0.14
CA THR A 95 -10.80 -2.49 0.99
C THR A 95 -11.15 -3.45 2.13
N HIS A 96 -10.87 -4.72 1.92
CA HIS A 96 -10.78 -5.66 3.04
C HIS A 96 -9.33 -5.61 3.54
N GLY A 97 -9.12 -5.37 4.84
CA GLY A 97 -7.81 -5.39 5.46
C GLY A 97 -7.25 -6.81 5.43
N TRP A 98 -6.47 -7.14 4.41
CA TRP A 98 -5.90 -8.47 4.24
C TRP A 98 -4.54 -8.55 4.91
N PHE A 99 -4.46 -9.34 5.98
CA PHE A 99 -3.19 -9.86 6.47
C PHE A 99 -2.82 -11.05 5.58
N VAL A 100 -1.97 -10.84 4.57
CA VAL A 100 -1.44 -11.95 3.78
C VAL A 100 -0.41 -12.68 4.63
N THR A 101 -0.66 -13.97 4.89
CA THR A 101 0.20 -14.89 5.65
C THR A 101 1.40 -15.38 4.87
#